data_AF-A0AAN8LT47-F1
#
_entry.id   AF-A0AAN8LT47-F1
#
_cell.length_a   1.000
_cell.length_b   1.000
_cell.length_c   1.000
_cell.angle_alpha   90.00
_cell.angle_beta   90.00
_cell.angle_gamma   90.00
#
_symmetry.space_group_name_H-M   'P 1'
#
loop_
_entity.id
_entity.type
_entity.pdbx_description
1 polymer ?
#
loop_
_entity_poly.entity_id
_entity_poly.type
_entity_poly.pdbx_seq_one_letter_code
_entity_poly.pdbx_strand_id
1 'polypeptide(L)'
;MTQHTSRLCKGYFTKKESDGVLHQMTWLPQSPDLNPIEMVWDESDGRVKEKQLSICGNYFKTVGKAFVVKLVERMPRVCKAVIKA
;
A
#
# COMPACT_ATOMS: atom_id res chain seq x y z
N MET A 1 18.50 -1.06 11.62
CA MET A 1 17.28 -0.36 12.07
C MET A 1 16.45 -0.01 10.85
N THR A 2 15.17 -0.38 10.80
CA THR A 2 14.27 0.04 9.71
C THR A 2 13.91 1.51 9.91
N GLN A 3 13.94 2.32 8.84
CA GLN A 3 13.76 3.78 8.94
C GLN A 3 12.40 4.14 9.58
N HIS A 4 11.35 3.36 9.27
CA HIS A 4 9.99 3.53 9.78
C HIS A 4 9.85 3.34 11.30
N THR A 5 10.78 2.66 11.97
CA THR A 5 10.74 2.41 13.42
C THR A 5 11.82 3.17 14.19
N SER A 6 12.50 4.12 13.55
CA SER A 6 13.46 5.02 14.19
C SER A 6 12.81 5.85 15.31
N ARG A 7 13.62 6.36 16.25
CA ARG A 7 13.13 7.17 17.37
C ARG A 7 12.27 8.35 16.92
N LEU A 8 12.70 9.04 15.86
CA LEU A 8 11.98 10.19 15.31
C LEU A 8 10.64 9.78 14.71
N CYS A 9 10.61 8.73 13.88
CA CYS A 9 9.39 8.23 13.27
C CYS A 9 8.39 7.72 14.32
N LYS A 10 8.86 6.93 15.30
CA LYS A 10 8.02 6.45 16.40
C LYS A 10 7.41 7.60 17.20
N GLY A 11 8.21 8.58 17.60
CA GLY A 11 7.71 9.73 18.35
C GLY A 11 6.62 10.50 17.59
N TYR A 12 6.80 10.68 16.27
CA TYR A 12 5.79 11.30 15.42
C TYR A 12 4.51 10.47 15.33
N PHE A 13 4.61 9.18 15.02
CA PHE A 13 3.44 8.32 14.86
C PHE A 13 2.68 8.10 16.16
N THR A 14 3.37 7.91 17.29
CA THR A 14 2.73 7.81 18.61
C THR A 14 1.94 9.06 18.94
N LYS A 15 2.47 10.25 18.66
CA LYS A 15 1.71 11.50 18.85
C LYS A 15 0.46 11.53 17.96
N LYS A 16 0.59 11.20 16.67
CA LYS A 16 -0.54 11.18 15.73
C LYS A 16 -1.62 10.16 16.11
N GLU A 17 -1.23 9.06 16.72
CA GLU A 17 -2.14 8.04 17.23
C GLU A 17 -2.86 8.48 18.50
N SER A 18 -2.14 9.10 19.45
CA SER A 18 -2.77 9.73 20.64
C SER A 18 -3.73 10.87 20.28
N ASP A 19 -3.43 11.63 19.23
CA ASP A 19 -4.31 12.69 18.70
C ASP A 19 -5.51 12.13 17.90
N GLY A 20 -5.59 10.81 17.70
CA GLY A 20 -6.65 10.15 16.91
C GLY A 20 -6.60 10.45 15.40
N VAL A 21 -5.49 11.01 14.90
CA VAL A 21 -5.32 11.40 13.48
C VAL A 21 -4.99 10.20 12.59
N LEU A 22 -4.32 9.20 13.15
CA LEU A 22 -3.89 7.99 12.45
C LEU A 22 -4.01 6.79 13.40
N HIS A 23 -4.26 5.61 12.84
CA HIS A 23 -4.04 4.35 13.55
C HIS A 23 -2.92 3.57 12.86
N GLN A 24 -1.93 3.12 13.62
CA GLN A 24 -0.86 2.30 13.06
C GLN A 24 -1.32 0.85 12.90
N MET A 25 -1.27 0.34 11.68
CA MET A 25 -1.53 -1.07 11.43
C MET A 25 -0.32 -1.91 11.85
N THR A 26 -0.59 -3.06 12.48
CA THR A 26 0.45 -4.07 12.69
C THR A 26 0.82 -4.68 11.34
N TRP A 27 2.11 -4.76 11.06
CA TRP A 27 2.63 -5.27 9.79
C TRP A 27 3.62 -6.39 10.00
N LEU A 28 3.44 -7.49 9.27
CA LEU A 28 4.35 -8.63 9.31
C LEU A 28 5.58 -8.37 8.40
N PRO A 29 6.78 -8.76 8.82
CA PRO A 29 7.95 -8.68 7.96
C PRO A 29 7.77 -9.59 6.73
N GLN A 30 8.34 -9.20 5.59
CA GLN A 30 8.34 -9.99 4.35
C GLN A 30 6.95 -10.34 3.79
N SER A 31 5.92 -9.53 4.09
CA SER A 31 4.57 -9.72 3.55
C SER A 31 4.19 -8.64 2.53
N PRO A 32 4.83 -8.56 1.36
CA PRO A 32 4.46 -7.60 0.31
C PRO A 32 3.06 -7.90 -0.27
N ASP A 33 2.66 -9.16 -0.28
CA ASP A 33 1.34 -9.64 -0.69
C ASP A 33 0.20 -9.02 0.11
N LEU A 34 0.46 -8.64 1.36
CA LEU A 34 -0.49 -7.96 2.23
C LEU A 34 -0.55 -6.44 1.98
N ASN A 35 0.27 -5.88 1.08
CA ASN A 35 0.30 -4.45 0.77
C ASN A 35 -0.46 -4.13 -0.53
N PRO A 36 -1.58 -3.38 -0.46
CA PRO A 36 -2.35 -3.05 -1.66
C PRO A 36 -1.56 -2.28 -2.72
N ILE A 37 -0.51 -1.55 -2.31
CA ILE A 37 0.29 -0.77 -3.25
C ILE A 37 1.09 -1.65 -4.22
N GLU A 38 1.47 -2.87 -3.82
CA GLU A 38 2.20 -3.78 -4.72
C GLU A 38 1.33 -4.13 -5.93
N MET A 39 0.03 -4.34 -5.73
CA MET A 39 -0.93 -4.54 -6.82
C MET A 39 -1.06 -3.31 -7.73
N VAL A 40 -0.88 -2.10 -7.18
CA VAL A 40 -0.87 -0.86 -7.98
C VAL A 40 0.39 -0.79 -8.83
N TRP A 41 1.54 -1.24 -8.31
CA TRP A 41 2.79 -1.30 -9.06
C TRP A 41 2.76 -2.35 -10.16
N ASP A 42 2.21 -3.54 -9.90
CA ASP A 42 2.04 -4.59 -10.90
C ASP A 42 1.21 -4.11 -12.10
N GLU A 43 0.08 -3.44 -11.83
CA GLU A 43 -0.77 -2.83 -12.86
C GLU A 43 -0.01 -1.74 -13.64
N SER A 44 0.79 -0.93 -12.95
CA SER A 44 1.60 0.12 -13.57
C SER A 44 2.64 -0.48 -14.51
N ASP A 45 3.36 -1.50 -14.05
CA ASP A 45 4.42 -2.16 -14.82
C ASP A 45 3.85 -2.84 -16.08
N GLY A 46 2.68 -3.49 -15.96
CA GLY A 46 1.96 -4.04 -17.11
C GLY A 46 1.67 -2.98 -18.18
N ARG A 47 1.10 -1.84 -17.80
CA ARG A 47 0.76 -0.78 -18.75
C ARG A 47 1.97 -0.05 -19.34
N VAL A 48 3.06 0.07 -18.58
CA VAL A 48 4.34 0.60 -19.09
C VAL A 48 4.91 -0.35 -20.14
N LYS A 49 4.90 -1.67 -19.88
CA LYS A 49 5.32 -2.69 -20.84
C LYS A 49 4.48 -2.67 -22.12
N GLU A 50 3.17 -2.43 -21.99
CA GLU A 50 2.25 -2.26 -23.11
C GLU A 50 2.35 -0.90 -23.81
N LYS A 51 3.28 -0.03 -23.39
CA LYS A 51 3.48 1.35 -23.90
C LYS A 51 2.23 2.24 -23.78
N GLN A 52 1.27 1.88 -22.94
CA GLN A 52 0.07 2.70 -22.69
C GLN A 52 0.35 3.89 -21.76
N LEU A 53 1.46 3.84 -21.02
CA LEU A 53 1.89 4.90 -20.12
C LEU A 53 3.33 5.33 -20.41
N SER A 54 3.52 6.64 -20.52
CA SER A 54 4.83 7.26 -20.36
C SER A 54 5.23 7.21 -18.88
N ILE A 55 6.49 6.89 -18.61
CA ILE A 55 7.11 6.78 -17.26
C ILE A 55 6.86 8.07 -16.42
N CYS A 56 6.53 9.19 -17.06
CA CYS A 56 6.35 10.48 -16.42
C CYS A 56 4.87 10.81 -16.10
N GLY A 57 4.50 10.63 -14.83
CA GLY A 57 3.57 11.51 -14.09
C GLY A 57 2.05 11.37 -14.30
N ASN A 58 1.58 10.73 -15.38
CA ASN A 58 0.14 10.63 -15.65
C ASN A 58 -0.50 9.34 -15.13
N TYR A 59 0.26 8.41 -14.55
CA TYR A 59 -0.29 7.17 -13.99
C TYR A 59 -1.33 7.45 -12.91
N PHE A 60 -0.99 8.24 -11.90
CA PHE A 60 -1.93 8.54 -10.81
C PHE A 60 -3.18 9.33 -11.25
N LYS A 61 -3.13 9.98 -12.43
CA LYS A 61 -4.32 10.62 -13.03
C LYS A 61 -5.20 9.61 -13.78
N THR A 62 -4.60 8.55 -14.31
CA THR A 62 -5.26 7.53 -15.12
C THR A 62 -5.71 6.33 -14.30
N VAL A 63 -5.05 6.06 -13.16
CA VAL A 63 -5.53 5.12 -12.15
C VAL A 63 -6.82 5.67 -11.56
N GLY A 64 -7.94 5.11 -12.01
CA GLY A 64 -9.25 5.52 -11.53
C GLY A 64 -9.39 5.24 -10.03
N LYS A 65 -10.01 6.18 -9.30
CA LYS A 65 -10.39 6.01 -7.88
C LYS A 65 -11.08 4.66 -7.63
N ALA A 66 -11.93 4.21 -8.56
CA ALA A 66 -12.63 2.93 -8.49
C ALA A 66 -11.68 1.72 -8.44
N PHE A 67 -10.52 1.78 -9.11
CA PHE A 67 -9.52 0.72 -9.05
C PHE A 67 -8.90 0.63 -7.65
N VAL A 68 -8.47 1.76 -7.08
CA VAL A 68 -7.88 1.82 -5.74
C VAL A 68 -8.86 1.33 -4.67
N VAL A 69 -10.13 1.73 -4.76
CA VAL A 69 -11.18 1.26 -3.84
C VAL A 69 -11.34 -0.26 -3.92
N LYS A 70 -11.40 -0.84 -5.12
CA LYS A 70 -11.49 -2.31 -5.30
C LYS A 70 -10.30 -3.04 -4.69
N LEU A 71 -9.09 -2.49 -4.75
CA LEU A 71 -7.91 -3.10 -4.13
C LEU A 71 -8.02 -3.13 -2.60
N VAL A 72 -8.46 -2.03 -2.00
CA VAL A 72 -8.68 -1.96 -0.54
C VAL A 72 -9.79 -2.94 -0.11
N GLU A 73 -10.90 -2.98 -0.83
CA GLU A 73 -12.02 -3.91 -0.57
C GLU A 73 -11.64 -5.39 -0.72
N ARG A 74 -10.60 -5.68 -1.52
CA ARG A 74 -10.08 -7.04 -1.72
C ARG A 74 -9.27 -7.54 -0.51
N MET A 75 -8.67 -6.66 0.29
CA MET A 75 -7.72 -7.04 1.35
C MET A 75 -8.25 -8.05 2.37
N PRO A 76 -9.50 -7.98 2.87
CA PRO A 76 -10.01 -8.99 3.79
C PRO A 76 -9.95 -10.41 3.21
N ARG A 77 -10.12 -10.57 1.89
CA ARG A 77 -10.01 -11.87 1.22
C ARG A 77 -8.54 -12.31 1.12
N VAL A 78 -7.62 -11.39 0.86
CA VAL A 78 -6.17 -11.66 0.81
C VAL A 78 -5.68 -12.10 2.18
N CYS A 79 -6.01 -11.38 3.25
CA CYS A 79 -5.65 -11.76 4.62
C CYS A 79 -6.18 -13.16 4.98
N LYS A 80 -7.43 -13.48 4.61
CA LYS A 80 -7.99 -14.83 4.83
C LYS A 80 -7.24 -15.92 4.08
N ALA A 81 -6.76 -15.64 2.87
CA ALA A 81 -5.98 -16.60 2.10
C ALA A 81 -4.61 -16.87 2.75
N VAL A 82 -3.93 -15.83 3.23
CA VAL A 82 -2.64 -15.93 3.94
C VAL A 82 -2.77 -16.71 5.24
N ILE A 83 -3.84 -16.49 6.01
CA ILE A 83 -4.09 -17.23 7.26
C ILE A 83 -4.34 -18.73 6.98
N LYS A 84 -4.88 -19.07 5.81
CA LYS A 84 -5.22 -20.44 5.43
C LYS A 84 -4.04 -21.23 4.85
N ALA A 85 -3.08 -20.55 4.23
CA ALA A 85 -1.91 -21.15 3.59
C ALA A 85 -0.96 -21.77 4.60
#